data_AF-A0A975QKA4-F1
#
_entry.id   AF-A0A975QKA4-F1
#
_cell.length_a   1.000
_cell.length_b   1.000
_cell.length_c   1.000
_cell.angle_alpha   90.00
_cell.angle_beta   90.00
_cell.angle_gamma   90.00
#
_symmetry.space_group_name_H-M   'P 1'
#
loop_
_entity.id
_entity.type
_entity.pdbx_description
1 polymer ?
#
loop_
_entity_poly.entity_id
_entity_poly.type
_entity_poly.pdbx_seq_one_letter_code
_entity_poly.pdbx_strand_id
1 'polypeptide(L)'
;MSSEQRKIRVAVVFGGRSSEHEISCVTAGSVLSVIDQDRYEVVPVGITPTGNWVLTSGDPESLRIDAATKALPTVSEEGTDIALPFDTAGQLMTVSPDQGTRRLAEVDVVLPLLHGPFGEDGTIQGLFEMMGVRYAGAGVFSSAAAMDKVFMKALLVGNSIPTSDYVAITERTWRTERKKVLDDVAELGRTVFVKPARAGSSVGISKVRDSSDTDAVVAAVEAAREHDPKVLVEAQVIGREIECGVLESEDGGTPDVSFPAEVHVAEGFDFYDFEAKYLSTSGLTIPAEIPEEATARLRAMAADVFEAMGCEGLARVDFFYTEDGRILVNELNTMPGFTPSSAFPQMWGATGLDYAALVERMITTALRRDPGLR
;
A
#
# COMPACT_ATOMS: atom_id res chain seq x y z
N MET A 1 43.21 13.10 -10.81
CA MET A 1 42.21 12.06 -11.12
C MET A 1 41.11 12.27 -10.09
N SER A 2 39.99 12.88 -10.50
CA SER A 2 38.81 13.00 -9.64
C SER A 2 38.37 11.58 -9.33
N SER A 3 38.25 11.19 -8.05
CA SER A 3 37.57 9.96 -7.71
C SER A 3 36.13 10.12 -8.20
N GLU A 4 35.73 9.40 -9.24
CA GLU A 4 34.31 9.31 -9.59
C GLU A 4 33.58 8.83 -8.34
N GLN A 5 32.65 9.66 -7.87
CA GLN A 5 31.84 9.34 -6.72
C GLN A 5 30.98 8.13 -7.09
N ARG A 6 31.05 7.04 -6.33
CA ARG A 6 30.27 5.83 -6.60
C ARG A 6 28.78 6.18 -6.65
N LYS A 7 28.08 5.75 -7.71
CA LYS A 7 26.62 5.89 -7.80
C LYS A 7 25.94 5.19 -6.62
N ILE A 8 24.83 5.76 -6.17
CA ILE A 8 24.01 5.15 -5.13
C ILE A 8 23.35 3.92 -5.74
N ARG A 9 23.46 2.77 -5.07
CA ARG A 9 22.88 1.51 -5.52
C ARG A 9 21.48 1.34 -4.97
N VAL A 10 20.51 1.26 -5.88
CA VAL A 10 19.09 1.13 -5.57
C VAL A 10 18.62 -0.25 -5.99
N ALA A 11 18.21 -1.08 -5.03
CA ALA A 11 17.53 -2.32 -5.36
C ALA A 11 16.04 -2.05 -5.57
N VAL A 12 15.54 -2.32 -6.77
CA VAL A 12 14.10 -2.22 -7.06
C VAL A 12 13.51 -3.61 -6.87
N VAL A 13 12.68 -3.79 -5.84
CA VAL A 13 12.11 -5.10 -5.45
C VAL A 13 10.64 -5.15 -5.84
N PHE A 14 10.23 -6.13 -6.64
CA PHE A 14 8.87 -6.21 -7.21
C PHE A 14 8.39 -7.65 -7.46
N GLY A 15 7.11 -7.81 -7.83
CA GLY A 15 6.42 -9.09 -7.99
C GLY A 15 5.79 -9.58 -6.69
N GLY A 16 6.18 -10.76 -6.23
CA GLY A 16 5.80 -11.32 -4.93
C GLY A 16 4.69 -12.37 -4.98
N ARG A 17 4.45 -13.00 -3.82
CA ARG A 17 3.39 -14.00 -3.62
C ARG A 17 2.07 -13.33 -3.25
N SER A 18 1.58 -12.49 -4.15
CA SER A 18 0.39 -11.67 -3.95
C SER A 18 -0.53 -11.78 -5.16
N SER A 19 -1.83 -11.58 -4.97
CA SER A 19 -2.80 -11.41 -6.07
C SER A 19 -2.52 -10.13 -6.89
N GLU A 20 -1.63 -9.27 -6.41
CA GLU A 20 -1.23 -8.01 -7.03
C GLU A 20 0.18 -8.09 -7.65
N HIS A 21 0.69 -9.31 -7.88
CA HIS A 21 2.02 -9.58 -8.47
C HIS A 21 2.25 -8.85 -9.79
N GLU A 22 1.29 -8.94 -10.70
CA GLU A 22 1.36 -8.34 -12.03
C GLU A 22 1.37 -6.82 -11.96
N ILE A 23 0.57 -6.24 -11.06
CA ILE A 23 0.54 -4.79 -10.83
C ILE A 23 1.87 -4.31 -10.26
N SER A 24 2.46 -5.05 -9.33
CA SER A 24 3.81 -4.78 -8.82
C SER A 24 4.85 -4.78 -9.95
N CYS A 25 4.76 -5.71 -10.91
CA CYS A 25 5.62 -5.73 -12.09
C CYS A 25 5.45 -4.47 -12.96
N VAL A 26 4.20 -4.07 -13.25
CA VAL A 26 3.90 -2.86 -14.05
C VAL A 26 4.39 -1.58 -13.34
N THR A 27 4.23 -1.52 -12.02
CA THR A 27 4.80 -0.45 -11.20
C THR A 27 6.32 -0.39 -11.34
N ALA A 28 7.01 -1.53 -11.23
CA ALA A 28 8.46 -1.60 -11.39
C ALA A 28 8.92 -1.17 -12.78
N GLY A 29 8.27 -1.63 -13.86
CA GLY A 29 8.56 -1.19 -15.22
C GLY A 29 8.42 0.33 -15.39
N SER A 30 7.40 0.92 -14.76
CA SER A 30 7.20 2.38 -14.78
C SER A 30 8.32 3.12 -14.06
N VAL A 31 8.69 2.69 -12.85
CA VAL A 31 9.78 3.29 -12.08
C VAL A 31 11.13 3.15 -12.80
N LEU A 32 11.44 1.95 -13.32
CA LEU A 32 12.68 1.69 -14.04
C LEU A 32 12.83 2.53 -15.32
N SER A 33 11.71 2.98 -15.89
CA SER A 33 11.71 3.84 -17.08
C SER A 33 12.05 5.31 -16.81
N VAL A 34 11.96 5.76 -15.54
CA VAL A 34 12.17 7.17 -15.16
C VAL A 34 13.26 7.39 -14.12
N ILE A 35 13.72 6.35 -13.44
CA ILE A 35 14.80 6.45 -12.45
C ILE A 35 16.09 7.00 -13.09
N ASP A 36 16.71 7.98 -12.43
CA ASP A 36 17.90 8.67 -12.94
C ASP A 36 19.12 7.73 -12.90
N GLN A 37 19.45 7.13 -14.05
CA GLN A 37 20.58 6.22 -14.17
C GLN A 37 21.94 6.91 -14.14
N ASP A 38 22.01 8.25 -14.26
CA ASP A 38 23.27 8.99 -14.05
C ASP A 38 23.60 9.08 -12.56
N ARG A 39 22.57 9.13 -11.70
CA ARG A 39 22.72 9.20 -10.24
C ARG A 39 22.71 7.83 -9.55
N TYR A 40 21.95 6.88 -10.09
CA TYR A 40 21.69 5.58 -9.47
C TYR A 40 22.22 4.40 -10.29
N GLU A 41 22.82 3.42 -9.61
CA GLU A 41 23.08 2.09 -10.14
C GLU A 41 21.93 1.17 -9.71
N VAL A 42 21.11 0.70 -10.64
CA VAL A 42 19.88 -0.02 -10.32
C VAL A 42 20.11 -1.54 -10.32
N VAL A 43 19.63 -2.21 -9.28
CA VAL A 43 19.63 -3.68 -9.15
C VAL A 43 18.17 -4.17 -9.18
N PRO A 44 17.70 -4.73 -10.31
CA PRO A 44 16.30 -5.11 -10.49
C PRO A 44 16.02 -6.52 -9.94
N VAL A 45 15.39 -6.58 -8.77
CA VAL A 45 15.13 -7.81 -8.00
C VAL A 45 13.65 -8.19 -8.11
N GLY A 46 13.36 -9.26 -8.86
CA GLY A 46 12.02 -9.81 -8.97
C GLY A 46 11.78 -10.89 -7.93
N ILE A 47 10.55 -10.99 -7.42
CA ILE A 47 10.07 -12.10 -6.60
C ILE A 47 9.01 -12.83 -7.41
N THR A 48 9.20 -14.12 -7.67
CA THR A 48 8.28 -14.93 -8.48
C THR A 48 6.95 -15.18 -7.76
N PRO A 49 5.89 -15.63 -8.46
CA PRO A 49 4.63 -16.02 -7.81
C PRO A 49 4.78 -17.16 -6.79
N THR A 50 5.86 -17.94 -6.87
CA THR A 50 6.21 -18.99 -5.89
C THR A 50 7.07 -18.46 -4.74
N GLY A 51 7.60 -17.24 -4.85
CA GLY A 51 8.37 -16.55 -3.82
C GLY A 51 9.89 -16.62 -3.98
N ASN A 52 10.39 -17.11 -5.11
CA ASN A 52 11.83 -17.13 -5.39
C ASN A 52 12.30 -15.73 -5.74
N TRP A 53 13.44 -15.32 -5.21
CA TRP A 53 14.05 -14.03 -5.50
C TRP A 53 15.04 -14.20 -6.63
N VAL A 54 14.89 -13.41 -7.70
CA VAL A 54 15.71 -13.52 -8.90
C VAL A 54 16.23 -12.16 -9.35
N LEU A 55 17.47 -12.15 -9.83
CA LEU A 55 18.01 -11.01 -10.56
C LEU A 55 17.40 -11.03 -11.97
N THR A 56 16.69 -9.96 -12.30
CA THR A 56 16.03 -9.80 -13.60
C THR A 56 16.89 -8.95 -14.55
N SER A 57 16.49 -8.83 -15.82
CA SER A 57 17.15 -7.91 -16.75
C SER A 57 16.93 -6.44 -16.40
N GLY A 58 15.86 -6.13 -15.65
CA GLY A 58 15.44 -4.76 -15.38
C GLY A 58 14.96 -3.99 -16.61
N ASP A 59 14.68 -4.67 -17.73
CA ASP A 59 14.15 -4.04 -18.94
C ASP A 59 12.71 -3.55 -18.71
N PRO A 60 12.45 -2.23 -18.69
CA PRO A 60 11.12 -1.68 -18.46
C PRO A 60 10.06 -2.19 -19.44
N GLU A 61 10.44 -2.48 -20.69
CA GLU A 61 9.48 -2.93 -21.71
C GLU A 61 8.94 -4.33 -21.40
N SER A 62 9.76 -5.20 -20.81
CA SER A 62 9.33 -6.56 -20.43
C SER A 62 8.37 -6.58 -19.23
N LEU A 63 8.24 -5.45 -18.53
CA LEU A 63 7.40 -5.27 -17.36
C LEU A 63 6.14 -4.44 -17.65
N ARG A 64 5.80 -4.20 -18.92
CA ARG A 64 4.56 -3.51 -19.31
C ARG A 64 3.46 -4.50 -19.66
N ILE A 65 2.22 -4.02 -19.58
CA ILE A 65 1.07 -4.73 -20.14
C ILE A 65 1.26 -4.79 -21.65
N ASP A 66 1.20 -5.98 -22.24
CA ASP A 66 1.32 -6.15 -23.68
C ASP A 66 0.15 -5.44 -24.38
N ALA A 67 0.48 -4.47 -25.24
CA ALA A 67 -0.52 -3.63 -25.89
C ALA A 67 -1.45 -4.44 -26.82
N ALA A 68 -0.95 -5.51 -27.44
CA ALA A 68 -1.63 -6.34 -28.43
C ALA A 68 -2.43 -7.47 -27.79
N THR A 69 -1.84 -8.18 -26.82
CA THR A 69 -2.48 -9.35 -26.18
C THR A 69 -3.22 -9.00 -24.90
N LYS A 70 -2.98 -7.81 -24.34
CA LYS A 70 -3.40 -7.41 -22.98
C LYS A 70 -2.87 -8.33 -21.87
N ALA A 71 -1.85 -9.14 -22.18
CA ALA A 71 -1.21 -9.99 -21.20
C ALA A 71 -0.50 -9.12 -20.14
N LEU A 72 -0.69 -9.48 -18.89
CA LEU A 72 0.00 -8.89 -17.77
C LEU A 72 1.42 -9.48 -17.63
N PRO A 73 2.43 -8.68 -17.25
CA PRO A 73 3.79 -9.15 -17.04
C PRO A 73 3.89 -9.98 -15.75
N THR A 74 4.84 -10.91 -15.72
CA THR A 74 5.15 -11.72 -14.52
C THR A 74 6.65 -11.96 -14.41
N VAL A 75 7.15 -12.08 -13.18
CA VAL A 75 8.55 -12.43 -12.93
C VAL A 75 8.78 -13.90 -13.29
N SER A 76 9.70 -14.15 -14.23
CA SER A 76 10.08 -15.50 -14.64
C SER A 76 10.79 -16.27 -13.52
N GLU A 77 10.53 -17.57 -13.44
CA GLU A 77 11.26 -18.50 -12.59
C GLU A 77 12.67 -18.84 -13.13
N GLU A 78 12.95 -18.51 -14.41
CA GLU A 78 14.22 -18.87 -15.08
C GLU A 78 15.36 -17.85 -14.84
N GLY A 79 15.30 -17.10 -13.74
CA GLY A 79 16.28 -16.06 -13.39
C GLY A 79 17.51 -16.58 -12.64
N THR A 80 18.47 -15.68 -12.37
CA THR A 80 19.57 -15.99 -11.44
C THR A 80 19.09 -15.79 -10.02
N ASP A 81 19.08 -16.85 -9.21
CA ASP A 81 18.62 -16.78 -7.82
C ASP A 81 19.41 -15.75 -7.01
N ILE A 82 18.71 -15.03 -6.14
CA ILE A 82 19.29 -14.11 -5.17
C ILE A 82 19.20 -14.72 -3.78
N ALA A 83 20.32 -14.67 -3.05
CA ALA A 83 20.38 -14.95 -1.63
C ALA A 83 20.74 -13.68 -0.85
N LEU A 84 20.08 -13.53 0.30
CA LEU A 84 20.28 -12.42 1.23
C LEU A 84 21.12 -12.92 2.42
N PRO A 85 22.39 -12.49 2.56
CA PRO A 85 23.17 -12.77 3.75
C PRO A 85 22.69 -11.92 4.94
N PHE A 86 22.66 -12.51 6.13
CA PHE A 86 22.39 -11.79 7.38
C PHE A 86 23.68 -11.21 7.96
N ASP A 87 24.33 -10.32 7.22
CA ASP A 87 25.60 -9.69 7.62
C ASP A 87 25.46 -8.19 7.95
N THR A 88 24.23 -7.66 8.00
CA THR A 88 23.87 -6.25 8.25
C THR A 88 24.49 -5.24 7.28
N ALA A 89 25.21 -5.71 6.26
CA ALA A 89 25.95 -4.89 5.32
C ALA A 89 25.20 -4.69 4.00
N GLY A 90 23.90 -4.99 3.95
CA GLY A 90 23.08 -4.83 2.75
C GLY A 90 23.57 -5.55 1.51
N GLN A 91 24.28 -6.65 1.69
CA GLN A 91 24.84 -7.40 0.57
C GLN A 91 23.72 -8.18 -0.13
N LEU A 92 23.79 -8.24 -1.46
CA LEU A 92 23.05 -9.19 -2.27
C LEU A 92 24.04 -10.22 -2.81
N MET A 93 23.64 -11.49 -2.83
CA MET A 93 24.42 -12.55 -3.45
C MET A 93 23.61 -13.19 -4.57
N THR A 94 24.28 -13.53 -5.68
CA THR A 94 23.70 -14.44 -6.66
C THR A 94 24.06 -15.88 -6.30
N VAL A 95 23.14 -16.79 -6.60
CA VAL A 95 23.34 -18.24 -6.48
C VAL A 95 23.11 -18.83 -7.85
N SER A 96 24.12 -19.53 -8.38
CA SER A 96 23.93 -20.33 -9.59
C SER A 96 24.44 -21.75 -9.39
N PRO A 97 23.81 -22.76 -10.01
CA PRO A 97 24.24 -24.15 -9.87
C PRO A 97 25.69 -24.41 -10.30
N ASP A 98 26.19 -23.63 -11.27
CA ASP A 98 27.51 -23.78 -11.89
C ASP A 98 28.60 -22.92 -11.23
N GLN A 99 28.24 -21.77 -10.65
CA GLN A 99 29.20 -20.78 -10.12
C GLN A 99 29.16 -20.63 -8.60
N GLY A 100 28.23 -21.31 -7.93
CA GLY A 100 28.00 -21.21 -6.49
C GLY A 100 27.47 -19.83 -6.09
N THR A 101 27.70 -19.46 -4.83
CA THR A 101 27.29 -18.16 -4.30
C THR A 101 28.34 -17.10 -4.58
N ARG A 102 27.94 -15.96 -5.17
CA ARG A 102 28.82 -14.81 -5.44
C ARG A 102 28.21 -13.52 -4.92
N ARG A 103 29.03 -12.60 -4.43
CA ARG A 103 28.57 -11.25 -4.08
C ARG A 103 28.19 -10.50 -5.35
N LEU A 104 26.96 -10.00 -5.39
CA LEU A 104 26.42 -9.20 -6.48
C LEU A 104 26.74 -7.72 -6.24
N ALA A 105 26.18 -7.17 -5.17
CA ALA A 105 26.28 -5.77 -4.85
C ALA A 105 26.03 -5.51 -3.36
N GLU A 106 26.54 -4.39 -2.88
CA GLU A 106 26.09 -3.75 -1.64
C GLU A 106 25.03 -2.72 -2.01
N VAL A 107 23.82 -2.86 -1.45
CA VAL A 107 22.70 -1.98 -1.74
C VAL A 107 22.65 -0.86 -0.71
N ASP A 108 22.57 0.38 -1.18
CA ASP A 108 22.48 1.55 -0.31
C ASP A 108 21.05 1.79 0.17
N VAL A 109 20.08 1.48 -0.70
CA VAL A 109 18.64 1.64 -0.45
C VAL A 109 17.80 0.69 -1.30
N VAL A 110 16.71 0.20 -0.73
CA VAL A 110 15.70 -0.60 -1.43
C VAL A 110 14.48 0.26 -1.75
N LEU A 111 13.96 0.11 -2.96
CA LEU A 111 12.67 0.61 -3.38
C LEU A 111 11.71 -0.59 -3.49
N PRO A 112 10.97 -0.92 -2.42
CA PRO A 112 10.00 -2.01 -2.46
C PRO A 112 8.73 -1.54 -3.17
N LEU A 113 8.40 -2.18 -4.28
CA LEU A 113 7.24 -1.89 -5.11
C LEU A 113 6.23 -3.05 -5.07
N LEU A 114 6.12 -3.71 -3.92
CA LEU A 114 5.23 -4.84 -3.67
C LEU A 114 3.88 -4.34 -3.16
N HIS A 115 2.78 -4.98 -3.58
CA HIS A 115 1.42 -4.64 -3.16
C HIS A 115 0.77 -5.81 -2.41
N GLY A 116 -0.03 -5.48 -1.40
CA GLY A 116 -0.78 -6.45 -0.60
C GLY A 116 0.11 -7.25 0.37
N PRO A 117 -0.25 -8.53 0.65
CA PRO A 117 0.49 -9.39 1.58
C PRO A 117 1.99 -9.47 1.27
N PHE A 118 2.79 -9.53 2.32
CA PHE A 118 4.26 -9.45 2.32
C PHE A 118 4.86 -8.11 1.90
N GLY A 119 4.15 -7.29 1.12
CA GLY A 119 4.61 -5.97 0.67
C GLY A 119 4.21 -4.82 1.61
N GLU A 120 2.96 -4.83 2.09
CA GLU A 120 2.36 -3.75 2.87
C GLU A 120 2.06 -4.14 4.32
N ASP A 121 2.38 -5.37 4.73
CA ASP A 121 2.02 -5.93 6.06
C ASP A 121 3.17 -5.91 7.08
N GLY A 122 4.30 -5.27 6.75
CA GLY A 122 5.48 -5.19 7.59
C GLY A 122 6.47 -6.34 7.43
N THR A 123 6.14 -7.39 6.68
CA THR A 123 7.00 -8.58 6.54
C THR A 123 8.30 -8.25 5.80
N ILE A 124 8.21 -7.62 4.63
CA ILE A 124 9.41 -7.27 3.86
C ILE A 124 10.21 -6.16 4.54
N GLN A 125 9.53 -5.22 5.19
CA GLN A 125 10.15 -4.16 5.99
C GLN A 125 11.03 -4.76 7.09
N GLY A 126 10.55 -5.79 7.78
CA GLY A 126 11.30 -6.47 8.84
C GLY A 126 12.54 -7.18 8.30
N LEU A 127 12.47 -7.73 7.09
CA LEU A 127 13.63 -8.29 6.40
C LEU A 127 14.70 -7.22 6.14
N PHE A 128 14.31 -6.05 5.63
CA PHE A 128 15.26 -4.97 5.37
C PHE A 128 15.86 -4.39 6.66
N GLU A 129 15.08 -4.28 7.74
CA GLU A 129 15.59 -3.89 9.06
C GLU A 129 16.63 -4.88 9.60
N MET A 130 16.36 -6.20 9.50
CA MET A 130 17.33 -7.23 9.89
C MET A 130 18.61 -7.19 9.03
N MET A 131 18.48 -6.80 7.76
CA MET A 131 19.62 -6.63 6.84
C MET A 131 20.39 -5.33 7.05
N GLY A 132 19.91 -4.40 7.89
CA GLY A 132 20.52 -3.09 8.07
C GLY A 132 20.45 -2.20 6.83
N VAL A 133 19.45 -2.39 5.97
CA VAL A 133 19.31 -1.66 4.70
C VAL A 133 18.22 -0.61 4.78
N ARG A 134 18.48 0.57 4.20
CA ARG A 134 17.47 1.62 4.06
C ARG A 134 16.43 1.19 3.03
N TYR A 135 15.17 1.57 3.23
CA TYR A 135 14.13 1.29 2.26
C TYR A 135 13.10 2.41 2.22
N ALA A 136 12.55 2.65 1.03
CA ALA A 136 11.47 3.60 0.83
C ALA A 136 10.14 3.07 1.38
N GLY A 137 9.32 3.98 1.90
CA GLY A 137 8.01 3.69 2.47
C GLY A 137 8.00 3.49 3.98
N ALA A 138 6.82 3.09 4.46
CA ALA A 138 6.48 2.99 5.88
C ALA A 138 7.28 1.89 6.58
N GLY A 139 7.51 2.07 7.89
CA GLY A 139 8.21 1.09 8.73
C GLY A 139 7.37 -0.16 9.06
N VAL A 140 7.98 -1.14 9.73
CA VAL A 140 7.32 -2.43 10.08
C VAL A 140 5.99 -2.25 10.78
N PHE A 141 5.95 -1.46 11.86
CA PHE A 141 4.74 -1.28 12.65
C PHE A 141 3.65 -0.57 11.84
N SER A 142 3.98 0.52 11.16
CA SER A 142 3.03 1.31 10.38
C SER A 142 2.42 0.50 9.24
N SER A 143 3.24 -0.27 8.51
CA SER A 143 2.75 -1.20 7.48
C SER A 143 1.81 -2.25 8.09
N ALA A 144 2.24 -2.95 9.14
CA ALA A 144 1.41 -3.98 9.79
C ALA A 144 0.10 -3.42 10.37
N ALA A 145 0.16 -2.22 10.97
CA ALA A 145 -0.99 -1.57 11.58
C ALA A 145 -1.96 -1.02 10.54
N ALA A 146 -1.47 -0.45 9.43
CA ALA A 146 -2.28 0.05 8.32
C ALA A 146 -2.99 -1.09 7.58
N MET A 147 -2.29 -2.21 7.34
CA MET A 147 -2.88 -3.39 6.71
C MET A 147 -4.02 -4.01 7.56
N ASP A 148 -3.94 -3.84 8.89
CA ASP A 148 -4.94 -4.32 9.82
C ASP A 148 -5.99 -3.26 10.15
N LYS A 149 -7.13 -3.31 9.45
CA LYS A 149 -8.19 -2.29 9.55
C LYS A 149 -8.68 -2.03 10.98
N VAL A 150 -8.66 -3.05 11.85
CA VAL A 150 -9.05 -2.92 13.26
C VAL A 150 -8.01 -2.11 14.04
N PHE A 151 -6.73 -2.41 13.86
CA PHE A 151 -5.65 -1.70 14.57
C PHE A 151 -5.42 -0.29 14.02
N MET A 152 -5.49 -0.11 12.69
CA MET A 152 -5.52 1.21 12.07
C MET A 152 -6.61 2.07 12.70
N LYS A 153 -7.89 1.63 12.67
CA LYS A 153 -8.98 2.41 13.26
C LYS A 153 -8.77 2.66 14.77
N ALA A 154 -8.26 1.69 15.52
CA ALA A 154 -7.97 1.87 16.94
C ALA A 154 -6.90 2.96 17.20
N LEU A 155 -5.85 3.02 16.38
CA LEU A 155 -4.82 4.06 16.46
C LEU A 155 -5.38 5.44 16.09
N LEU A 156 -6.19 5.52 15.02
CA LEU A 156 -6.82 6.76 14.59
C LEU A 156 -7.79 7.30 15.65
N VAL A 157 -8.69 6.45 16.17
CA VAL A 157 -9.61 6.81 17.26
C VAL A 157 -8.85 7.23 18.51
N GLY A 158 -7.76 6.53 18.87
CA GLY A 158 -6.90 6.88 19.98
C GLY A 158 -6.25 8.27 19.86
N ASN A 159 -6.09 8.77 18.63
CA ASN A 159 -5.59 10.10 18.30
C ASN A 159 -6.71 11.10 17.94
N SER A 160 -7.97 10.79 18.26
CA SER A 160 -9.13 11.64 17.94
C SER A 160 -9.34 11.90 16.44
N ILE A 161 -8.82 11.03 15.58
CA ILE A 161 -9.03 11.07 14.13
C ILE A 161 -10.33 10.31 13.80
N PRO A 162 -11.33 10.94 13.18
CA PRO A 162 -12.62 10.32 12.91
C PRO A 162 -12.53 9.14 11.93
N THR A 163 -13.15 8.02 12.28
CA THR A 163 -13.39 6.87 11.39
C THR A 163 -14.88 6.49 11.44
N SER A 164 -15.33 5.60 10.55
CA SER A 164 -16.64 4.95 10.71
C SER A 164 -16.72 4.15 12.02
N ASP A 165 -17.92 4.08 12.60
CA ASP A 165 -18.20 3.21 13.74
C ASP A 165 -18.04 1.73 13.34
N TYR A 166 -17.48 0.93 14.24
CA TYR A 166 -17.15 -0.46 13.94
C TYR A 166 -17.16 -1.38 15.17
N VAL A 167 -17.33 -2.67 14.89
CA VAL A 167 -17.14 -3.78 15.82
C VAL A 167 -16.02 -4.68 15.31
N ALA A 168 -15.03 -4.93 16.16
CA ALA A 168 -13.95 -5.86 15.88
C ALA A 168 -14.28 -7.26 16.41
N ILE A 169 -14.16 -8.27 15.55
CA ILE A 169 -14.48 -9.65 15.87
C ILE A 169 -13.20 -10.47 15.78
N THR A 170 -12.78 -11.06 16.90
CA THR A 170 -11.66 -12.01 16.96
C THR A 170 -12.19 -13.44 16.97
N GLU A 171 -11.34 -14.41 16.63
CA GLU A 171 -11.68 -15.83 16.77
C GLU A 171 -12.24 -16.18 18.16
N ARG A 172 -11.60 -15.65 19.21
CA ARG A 172 -12.02 -15.91 20.59
C ARG A 172 -13.40 -15.32 20.86
N THR A 173 -13.63 -14.04 20.54
CA THR A 173 -14.91 -13.36 20.83
C THR A 173 -16.04 -13.96 20.00
N TRP A 174 -15.79 -14.34 18.74
CA TRP A 174 -16.78 -15.01 17.90
C TRP A 174 -17.22 -16.36 18.43
N ARG A 175 -16.29 -17.13 19.03
CA ARG A 175 -16.57 -18.44 19.62
C ARG A 175 -17.23 -18.36 20.99
N THR A 176 -16.78 -17.42 21.82
CA THR A 176 -17.13 -17.41 23.26
C THR A 176 -18.19 -16.38 23.63
N GLU A 177 -18.35 -15.33 22.82
CA GLU A 177 -19.17 -14.14 23.13
C GLU A 177 -20.09 -13.78 21.95
N ARG A 178 -20.46 -14.76 21.10
CA ARG A 178 -21.20 -14.53 19.83
C ARG A 178 -22.44 -13.65 19.99
N LYS A 179 -23.27 -13.91 21.02
CA LYS A 179 -24.48 -13.12 21.26
C LYS A 179 -24.14 -11.64 21.47
N LYS A 180 -23.15 -11.35 22.33
CA LYS A 180 -22.71 -9.97 22.59
C LYS A 180 -22.20 -9.30 21.31
N VAL A 181 -21.40 -10.01 20.51
CA VAL A 181 -20.91 -9.49 19.22
C VAL A 181 -22.08 -9.12 18.30
N LEU A 182 -23.12 -9.95 18.21
CA LEU A 182 -24.30 -9.66 17.40
C LEU A 182 -25.11 -8.48 17.95
N ASP A 183 -25.24 -8.38 19.27
CA ASP A 183 -25.88 -7.25 19.94
C ASP A 183 -25.10 -5.94 19.62
N ASP A 184 -23.77 -5.95 19.74
CA ASP A 184 -22.90 -4.81 19.41
C ASP A 184 -23.00 -4.43 17.92
N VAL A 185 -23.07 -5.41 17.01
CA VAL A 185 -23.23 -5.15 15.56
C VAL A 185 -24.58 -4.51 15.25
N ALA A 186 -25.65 -4.91 15.93
CA ALA A 186 -26.98 -4.32 15.74
C ALA A 186 -27.03 -2.83 16.14
N GLU A 187 -26.13 -2.37 17.03
CA GLU A 187 -26.01 -0.97 17.43
C GLU A 187 -25.35 -0.08 16.36
N LEU A 188 -24.64 -0.65 15.36
CA LEU A 188 -23.98 0.10 14.27
C LEU A 188 -24.96 0.75 13.27
N GLY A 189 -26.27 0.51 13.40
CA GLY A 189 -27.28 0.99 12.48
C GLY A 189 -27.60 0.01 11.35
N ARG A 190 -28.45 0.40 10.38
CA ARG A 190 -29.08 -0.55 9.45
C ARG A 190 -28.11 -1.30 8.55
N THR A 191 -27.36 -0.61 7.70
CA THR A 191 -26.48 -1.26 6.72
C THR A 191 -25.05 -1.28 7.23
N VAL A 192 -24.45 -2.47 7.23
CA VAL A 192 -23.07 -2.69 7.67
C VAL A 192 -22.27 -3.41 6.58
N PHE A 193 -20.96 -3.17 6.58
CA PHE A 193 -19.99 -3.91 5.77
C PHE A 193 -19.19 -4.84 6.68
N VAL A 194 -19.10 -6.11 6.29
CA VAL A 194 -18.30 -7.14 6.96
C VAL A 194 -17.07 -7.40 6.11
N LYS A 195 -15.87 -7.27 6.70
CA LYS A 195 -14.58 -7.28 5.99
C LYS A 195 -13.56 -8.15 6.75
N PRO A 196 -12.70 -8.91 6.07
CA PRO A 196 -11.50 -9.45 6.69
C PRO A 196 -10.62 -8.30 7.18
N ALA A 197 -10.02 -8.42 8.37
CA ALA A 197 -9.24 -7.32 8.93
C ALA A 197 -7.99 -7.00 8.11
N ARG A 198 -7.32 -8.01 7.55
CA ARG A 198 -6.03 -7.91 6.85
C ARG A 198 -6.06 -8.42 5.40
N ALA A 199 -7.11 -8.05 4.66
CA ALA A 199 -7.19 -8.31 3.22
C ALA A 199 -7.34 -7.00 2.42
N GLY A 200 -6.64 -6.91 1.29
CA GLY A 200 -6.80 -5.84 0.31
C GLY A 200 -7.85 -6.17 -0.77
N SER A 201 -7.99 -5.27 -1.75
CA SER A 201 -8.69 -5.55 -3.02
C SER A 201 -10.15 -6.04 -2.90
N SER A 202 -10.84 -5.64 -1.82
CA SER A 202 -12.25 -5.99 -1.56
C SER A 202 -12.56 -7.49 -1.43
N VAL A 203 -11.53 -8.33 -1.25
CA VAL A 203 -11.67 -9.77 -1.05
C VAL A 203 -12.37 -10.06 0.28
N GLY A 204 -13.39 -10.92 0.25
CA GLY A 204 -14.14 -11.35 1.44
C GLY A 204 -15.07 -10.29 2.02
N ILE A 205 -15.30 -9.17 1.32
CA ILE A 205 -16.21 -8.12 1.80
C ILE A 205 -17.66 -8.49 1.48
N SER A 206 -18.54 -8.33 2.47
CA SER A 206 -19.99 -8.54 2.33
C SER A 206 -20.76 -7.31 2.83
N LYS A 207 -21.83 -6.95 2.14
CA LYS A 207 -22.76 -5.89 2.56
C LYS A 207 -24.02 -6.51 3.15
N VAL A 208 -24.31 -6.20 4.41
CA VAL A 208 -25.53 -6.63 5.11
C VAL A 208 -26.45 -5.41 5.24
N ARG A 209 -27.64 -5.48 4.65
CA ARG A 209 -28.57 -4.34 4.58
C ARG A 209 -29.29 -4.04 5.90
N ASP A 210 -29.39 -5.04 6.77
CA ASP A 210 -29.99 -4.96 8.10
C ASP A 210 -29.09 -5.67 9.12
N SER A 211 -28.38 -4.92 9.94
CA SER A 211 -27.49 -5.44 10.99
C SER A 211 -28.23 -6.17 12.12
N SER A 212 -29.55 -5.99 12.23
CA SER A 212 -30.38 -6.73 13.18
C SER A 212 -30.76 -8.13 12.68
N ASP A 213 -30.54 -8.42 11.39
CA ASP A 213 -30.62 -9.77 10.83
C ASP A 213 -29.38 -10.57 11.22
N THR A 214 -29.48 -11.27 12.36
CA THR A 214 -28.38 -12.05 12.92
C THR A 214 -27.91 -13.16 11.99
N ASP A 215 -28.81 -13.77 11.20
CA ASP A 215 -28.44 -14.86 10.30
C ASP A 215 -27.61 -14.33 9.13
N ALA A 216 -28.00 -13.18 8.58
CA ALA A 216 -27.22 -12.50 7.54
C ALA A 216 -25.85 -12.04 8.05
N VAL A 217 -25.79 -11.47 9.26
CA VAL A 217 -24.52 -11.07 9.89
C VAL A 217 -23.62 -12.29 10.14
N VAL A 218 -24.16 -13.40 10.68
CA VAL A 218 -23.40 -14.63 10.90
C VAL A 218 -22.83 -15.17 9.58
N ALA A 219 -23.64 -15.24 8.52
CA ALA A 219 -23.19 -15.72 7.22
C ALA A 219 -22.06 -14.85 6.66
N ALA A 220 -22.18 -13.53 6.74
CA ALA A 220 -21.16 -12.60 6.28
C ALA A 220 -19.86 -12.68 7.11
N VAL A 221 -19.95 -12.84 8.43
CA VAL A 221 -18.79 -13.00 9.30
C VAL A 221 -18.06 -14.31 9.03
N GLU A 222 -18.78 -15.43 8.86
CA GLU A 222 -18.14 -16.71 8.52
C GLU A 222 -17.49 -16.66 7.13
N ALA A 223 -18.10 -16.00 6.14
CA ALA A 223 -17.48 -15.80 4.83
C ALA A 223 -16.17 -14.98 4.90
N ALA A 224 -16.16 -13.87 5.65
CA ALA A 224 -14.94 -13.09 5.86
C ALA A 224 -13.84 -13.90 6.60
N ARG A 225 -14.24 -14.81 7.50
CA ARG A 225 -13.33 -15.69 8.25
C ARG A 225 -12.63 -16.76 7.42
N GLU A 226 -13.13 -17.05 6.21
CA GLU A 226 -12.41 -17.90 5.25
C GLU A 226 -11.10 -17.24 4.79
N HIS A 227 -11.01 -15.91 4.89
CA HIS A 227 -9.84 -15.12 4.51
C HIS A 227 -9.02 -14.62 5.70
N ASP A 228 -9.66 -14.18 6.79
CA ASP A 228 -8.98 -13.73 7.99
C ASP A 228 -9.77 -14.10 9.26
N PRO A 229 -9.19 -14.84 10.24
CA PRO A 229 -9.87 -15.14 11.50
C PRO A 229 -10.23 -13.89 12.32
N LYS A 230 -9.67 -12.72 12.01
CA LYS A 230 -10.09 -11.43 12.55
C LYS A 230 -10.93 -10.67 11.50
N VAL A 231 -12.12 -10.23 11.91
CA VAL A 231 -13.10 -9.58 11.06
C VAL A 231 -13.45 -8.20 11.61
N LEU A 232 -13.69 -7.25 10.71
CA LEU A 232 -14.24 -5.94 10.99
C LEU A 232 -15.68 -5.90 10.49
N VAL A 233 -16.61 -5.44 11.32
CA VAL A 233 -17.96 -5.03 10.89
C VAL A 233 -18.06 -3.54 11.09
N GLU A 234 -18.37 -2.77 10.04
CA GLU A 234 -18.43 -1.32 10.11
C GLU A 234 -19.75 -0.77 9.58
N ALA A 235 -20.20 0.34 10.15
CA ALA A 235 -21.38 1.06 9.69
C ALA A 235 -21.14 1.60 8.26
N GLN A 236 -22.15 1.49 7.40
CA GLN A 236 -22.09 2.14 6.09
C GLN A 236 -21.94 3.65 6.24
N VAL A 237 -20.93 4.21 5.57
CA VAL A 237 -20.83 5.65 5.35
C VAL A 237 -21.43 5.99 3.99
N ILE A 238 -22.31 6.99 3.97
CA ILE A 238 -22.85 7.56 2.74
C ILE A 238 -22.11 8.86 2.49
N GLY A 239 -21.23 8.86 1.48
CA GLY A 239 -20.39 9.99 1.13
C GLY A 239 -19.61 9.74 -0.14
N ARG A 240 -18.93 10.77 -0.61
CA ARG A 240 -18.00 10.73 -1.74
C ARG A 240 -16.67 10.13 -1.27
N GLU A 241 -16.04 9.30 -2.10
CA GLU A 241 -14.71 8.74 -1.81
C GLU A 241 -13.63 9.69 -2.28
N ILE A 242 -12.83 10.17 -1.33
CA ILE A 242 -11.77 11.16 -1.57
C ILE A 242 -10.44 10.58 -1.12
N GLU A 243 -9.41 10.63 -1.97
CA GLU A 243 -8.06 10.18 -1.67
C GLU A 243 -7.11 11.37 -1.54
N CYS A 244 -6.14 11.30 -0.63
CA CYS A 244 -5.00 12.22 -0.56
C CYS A 244 -3.68 11.44 -0.54
N GLY A 245 -2.72 11.84 -1.37
CA GLY A 245 -1.35 11.36 -1.27
C GLY A 245 -0.57 12.15 -0.21
N VAL A 246 0.16 11.45 0.65
CA VAL A 246 1.04 12.04 1.68
C VAL A 246 2.46 11.58 1.44
N LEU A 247 3.41 12.51 1.52
CA LEU A 247 4.85 12.24 1.47
C LEU A 247 5.51 12.80 2.73
N GLU A 248 6.46 12.04 3.26
CA GLU A 248 7.34 12.54 4.31
C GLU A 248 8.09 13.79 3.83
N SER A 249 8.19 14.81 4.68
CA SER A 249 8.90 16.05 4.34
C SER A 249 10.39 15.81 4.12
N GLU A 250 10.99 16.54 3.18
CA GLU A 250 12.44 16.49 2.98
C GLU A 250 13.25 17.19 4.07
N ASP A 251 12.64 18.15 4.76
CA ASP A 251 13.28 18.93 5.81
C ASP A 251 12.97 18.44 7.23
N GLY A 252 12.24 17.31 7.36
CA GLY A 252 11.80 16.77 8.63
C GLY A 252 10.65 17.55 9.29
N GLY A 253 10.05 18.50 8.57
CA GLY A 253 8.82 19.19 8.96
C GLY A 253 7.56 18.34 8.78
N THR A 254 6.41 19.01 8.79
CA THR A 254 5.10 18.37 8.58
C THR A 254 5.03 17.68 7.22
N PRO A 255 4.37 16.51 7.10
CA PRO A 255 4.23 15.82 5.82
C PRO A 255 3.63 16.70 4.71
N ASP A 256 4.14 16.55 3.49
CA ASP A 256 3.58 17.19 2.31
C ASP A 256 2.36 16.39 1.85
N VAL A 257 1.26 17.08 1.51
CA VAL A 257 0.00 16.44 1.11
C VAL A 257 -0.44 16.95 -0.25
N SER A 258 -0.80 16.04 -1.15
CA SER A 258 -1.29 16.34 -2.49
C SER A 258 -2.62 17.11 -2.49
N PHE A 259 -3.06 17.58 -3.66
CA PHE A 259 -4.48 17.86 -3.87
C PHE A 259 -5.31 16.58 -3.68
N PRO A 260 -6.52 16.68 -3.11
CA PRO A 260 -7.43 15.55 -2.98
C PRO A 260 -7.93 15.12 -4.36
N ALA A 261 -8.07 13.82 -4.58
CA ALA A 261 -8.74 13.23 -5.73
C ALA A 261 -10.09 12.66 -5.32
N GLU A 262 -11.13 12.86 -6.13
CA GLU A 262 -12.37 12.10 -6.00
C GLU A 262 -12.33 10.88 -6.91
N VAL A 263 -12.66 9.71 -6.34
CA VAL A 263 -12.77 8.44 -7.05
C VAL A 263 -14.20 8.22 -7.50
N HIS A 264 -14.40 8.08 -8.81
CA HIS A 264 -15.70 7.77 -9.40
C HIS A 264 -15.81 6.26 -9.63
N VAL A 265 -16.61 5.60 -8.80
CA VAL A 265 -16.94 4.17 -8.98
C VAL A 265 -17.80 4.01 -10.24
N ALA A 266 -17.40 3.12 -11.14
CA ALA A 266 -18.10 2.89 -12.40
C ALA A 266 -19.54 2.37 -12.17
N GLU A 267 -20.48 2.78 -13.05
CA GLU A 267 -21.87 2.30 -13.00
C GLU A 267 -21.94 0.76 -13.01
N GLY A 268 -22.66 0.18 -12.05
CA GLY A 268 -22.88 -1.28 -11.95
C GLY A 268 -22.05 -2.00 -10.87
N PHE A 269 -21.11 -1.31 -10.23
CA PHE A 269 -20.37 -1.84 -9.08
C PHE A 269 -20.89 -1.24 -7.78
N ASP A 270 -21.20 -2.11 -6.80
CA ASP A 270 -21.62 -1.68 -5.46
C ASP A 270 -20.45 -1.07 -4.64
N PHE A 271 -19.19 -1.28 -5.07
CA PHE A 271 -17.96 -0.81 -4.41
C PHE A 271 -16.72 -0.88 -5.34
N TYR A 272 -15.63 -0.22 -4.91
CA TYR A 272 -14.34 -0.14 -5.61
C TYR A 272 -13.49 -1.41 -5.41
N ASP A 273 -13.68 -2.43 -6.26
CA ASP A 273 -12.96 -3.71 -6.22
C ASP A 273 -11.70 -3.78 -7.11
N PHE A 274 -10.98 -4.90 -7.12
CA PHE A 274 -9.74 -5.08 -7.89
C PHE A 274 -9.92 -4.82 -9.40
N GLU A 275 -11.02 -5.33 -9.98
CA GLU A 275 -11.32 -5.09 -11.39
C GLU A 275 -11.62 -3.61 -11.63
N ALA A 276 -12.36 -2.95 -10.73
CA ALA A 276 -12.62 -1.52 -10.83
C ALA A 276 -11.39 -0.62 -10.60
N LYS A 277 -10.42 -1.08 -9.78
CA LYS A 277 -9.18 -0.38 -9.45
C LYS A 277 -8.14 -0.42 -10.57
N TYR A 278 -8.05 -1.53 -11.31
CA TYR A 278 -6.93 -1.77 -12.22
C TYR A 278 -7.32 -2.16 -13.64
N LEU A 279 -8.55 -2.65 -13.87
CA LEU A 279 -9.00 -3.15 -15.17
C LEU A 279 -10.16 -2.31 -15.76
N SER A 280 -10.79 -1.45 -14.98
CA SER A 280 -11.89 -0.57 -15.41
C SER A 280 -11.48 0.91 -15.40
N THR A 281 -12.12 1.70 -16.26
CA THR A 281 -12.00 3.17 -16.29
C THR A 281 -12.80 3.78 -15.16
N SER A 282 -12.34 3.61 -13.93
CA SER A 282 -12.73 4.49 -12.84
C SER A 282 -12.17 5.89 -13.11
N GLY A 283 -13.03 6.89 -13.08
CA GLY A 283 -12.64 8.28 -13.31
C GLY A 283 -12.02 8.86 -12.05
N LEU A 284 -11.03 9.75 -12.20
CA LEU A 284 -10.50 10.56 -11.12
C LEU A 284 -10.75 12.03 -11.42
N THR A 285 -11.20 12.80 -10.42
CA THR A 285 -11.27 14.26 -10.50
C THR A 285 -10.26 14.87 -9.54
N ILE A 286 -9.30 15.62 -10.08
CA ILE A 286 -8.18 16.21 -9.33
C ILE A 286 -8.00 17.67 -9.75
N PRO A 287 -8.08 18.65 -8.83
CA PRO A 287 -8.55 18.51 -7.44
C PRO A 287 -10.02 18.08 -7.36
N ALA A 288 -10.40 17.37 -6.31
CA ALA A 288 -11.79 17.02 -6.03
C ALA A 288 -12.68 18.28 -5.94
N GLU A 289 -13.89 18.22 -6.50
CA GLU A 289 -14.85 19.34 -6.49
C GLU A 289 -15.57 19.44 -5.14
N ILE A 290 -14.85 19.92 -4.13
CA ILE A 290 -15.33 20.14 -2.75
C ILE A 290 -14.99 21.58 -2.30
N PRO A 291 -15.66 22.12 -1.26
CA PRO A 291 -15.35 23.45 -0.75
C PRO A 291 -13.87 23.58 -0.32
N GLU A 292 -13.27 24.75 -0.52
CA GLU A 292 -11.86 25.01 -0.19
C GLU A 292 -11.53 24.73 1.29
N GLU A 293 -12.46 25.05 2.20
CA GLU A 293 -12.33 24.72 3.62
C GLU A 293 -12.28 23.19 3.86
N ALA A 294 -13.08 22.42 3.12
CA ALA A 294 -13.06 20.96 3.19
C ALA A 294 -11.75 20.40 2.61
N THR A 295 -11.26 20.96 1.50
CA THR A 295 -9.93 20.63 0.94
C THR A 295 -8.81 20.85 1.96
N ALA A 296 -8.80 22.00 2.63
CA ALA A 296 -7.79 22.31 3.65
C ALA A 296 -7.87 21.33 4.83
N ARG A 297 -9.08 21.03 5.30
CA ARG A 297 -9.31 20.07 6.40
C ARG A 297 -8.91 18.63 6.04
N LEU A 298 -9.21 18.18 4.82
CA LEU A 298 -8.78 16.86 4.32
C LEU A 298 -7.27 16.74 4.27
N ARG A 299 -6.58 17.77 3.75
CA ARG A 299 -5.11 17.76 3.66
C ARG A 299 -4.47 17.76 5.04
N ALA A 300 -4.97 18.59 5.96
CA ALA A 300 -4.51 18.59 7.35
C ALA A 300 -4.73 17.22 8.02
N MET A 301 -5.93 16.64 7.89
CA MET A 301 -6.24 15.34 8.48
C MET A 301 -5.41 14.20 7.85
N ALA A 302 -5.06 14.28 6.56
CA ALA A 302 -4.18 13.30 5.93
C ALA A 302 -2.76 13.33 6.51
N ALA A 303 -2.23 14.53 6.79
CA ALA A 303 -0.96 14.68 7.51
C ALA A 303 -1.07 14.13 8.94
N ASP A 304 -2.14 14.46 9.68
CA ASP A 304 -2.39 13.95 11.03
C ASP A 304 -2.47 12.42 11.05
N VAL A 305 -3.13 11.80 10.06
CA VAL A 305 -3.21 10.34 9.90
C VAL A 305 -1.83 9.74 9.69
N PHE A 306 -1.03 10.34 8.81
CA PHE A 306 0.31 9.88 8.50
C PHE A 306 1.19 9.88 9.76
N GLU A 307 1.16 10.98 10.53
CA GLU A 307 1.91 11.10 11.79
C GLU A 307 1.37 10.16 12.88
N ALA A 308 0.05 10.06 13.06
CA ALA A 308 -0.57 9.21 14.09
C ALA A 308 -0.28 7.71 13.86
N MET A 309 -0.09 7.31 12.61
CA MET A 309 0.27 5.95 12.22
C MET A 309 1.78 5.70 12.25
N GLY A 310 2.60 6.72 12.54
CA GLY A 310 4.06 6.66 12.44
C GLY A 310 4.54 6.37 11.02
N CYS A 311 3.74 6.72 10.01
CA CYS A 311 4.08 6.45 8.62
C CYS A 311 5.30 7.27 8.19
N GLU A 312 5.93 6.75 7.15
CA GLU A 312 7.24 7.19 6.70
C GLU A 312 7.29 7.08 5.17
N GLY A 313 7.97 8.00 4.50
CA GLY A 313 8.18 7.99 3.05
C GLY A 313 6.93 8.40 2.27
N LEU A 314 5.96 7.50 2.14
CA LEU A 314 4.71 7.74 1.44
C LEU A 314 3.55 6.97 2.07
N ALA A 315 2.35 7.51 1.93
CA ALA A 315 1.11 6.78 2.11
C ALA A 315 -0.03 7.48 1.36
N ARG A 316 -1.09 6.74 1.05
CA ARG A 316 -2.34 7.32 0.56
C ARG A 316 -3.40 7.17 1.63
N VAL A 317 -4.06 8.27 1.98
CA VAL A 317 -5.18 8.28 2.93
C VAL A 317 -6.47 8.41 2.15
N ASP A 318 -7.37 7.47 2.41
CA ASP A 318 -8.67 7.39 1.74
C ASP A 318 -9.75 7.81 2.73
N PHE A 319 -10.67 8.66 2.30
CA PHE A 319 -11.69 9.28 3.12
C PHE A 319 -13.08 9.09 2.53
N PHE A 320 -14.08 9.14 3.41
CA PHE A 320 -15.43 9.48 3.03
C PHE A 320 -15.71 10.96 3.36
N TYR A 321 -16.21 11.71 2.37
CA TYR A 321 -16.74 13.06 2.54
C TYR A 321 -18.26 13.05 2.40
N THR A 322 -18.95 13.27 3.52
CA THR A 322 -20.42 13.16 3.59
C THR A 322 -21.12 14.44 3.15
N GLU A 323 -22.41 14.34 2.82
CA GLU A 323 -23.24 15.50 2.41
C GLU A 323 -23.31 16.59 3.49
N ASP A 324 -23.26 16.19 4.77
CA ASP A 324 -23.23 17.11 5.92
C ASP A 324 -21.81 17.63 6.25
N GLY A 325 -20.81 17.36 5.39
CA GLY A 325 -19.46 17.93 5.49
C GLY A 325 -18.56 17.26 6.52
N ARG A 326 -18.91 16.05 6.99
CA ARG A 326 -18.01 15.23 7.81
C ARG A 326 -16.96 14.57 6.92
N ILE A 327 -15.76 14.43 7.48
CA ILE A 327 -14.63 13.73 6.87
C ILE A 327 -14.32 12.56 7.80
N LEU A 328 -14.36 11.35 7.27
CA LEU A 328 -14.09 10.11 8.00
C LEU A 328 -12.99 9.34 7.28
N VAL A 329 -11.95 8.91 7.99
CA VAL A 329 -10.90 8.07 7.40
C VAL A 329 -11.45 6.66 7.16
N ASN A 330 -11.29 6.20 5.92
CA ASN A 330 -11.65 4.85 5.50
C ASN A 330 -10.46 3.91 5.68
N GLU A 331 -9.37 4.18 4.96
CA GLU A 331 -8.15 3.36 4.96
C GLU A 331 -6.87 4.19 4.75
N LEU A 332 -5.74 3.58 5.09
CA LEU A 332 -4.39 4.08 4.84
C LEU A 332 -3.64 3.01 4.05
N ASN A 333 -3.16 3.35 2.87
CA ASN A 333 -2.38 2.47 2.00
C ASN A 333 -0.91 2.86 2.06
N THR A 334 -0.03 1.93 2.47
CA THR A 334 1.41 2.22 2.70
C THR A 334 2.27 1.99 1.46
N MET A 335 1.76 1.25 0.47
CA MET A 335 2.28 1.22 -0.88
C MET A 335 1.13 1.34 -1.87
N PRO A 336 0.57 2.55 -2.06
CA PRO A 336 -0.54 2.75 -2.98
C PRO A 336 -0.13 2.39 -4.42
N GLY A 337 -1.11 2.12 -5.28
CA GLY A 337 -0.87 1.94 -6.71
C GLY A 337 0.05 3.04 -7.24
N PHE A 338 1.15 2.64 -7.88
CA PHE A 338 2.27 3.54 -8.17
C PHE A 338 2.65 3.55 -9.65
N THR A 339 1.76 3.10 -10.52
CA THR A 339 1.88 3.31 -11.96
C THR A 339 1.51 4.76 -12.31
N PRO A 340 1.96 5.32 -13.45
CA PRO A 340 1.63 6.69 -13.84
C PRO A 340 0.12 6.97 -13.96
N SER A 341 -0.68 5.94 -14.23
CA SER A 341 -2.14 6.02 -14.28
C SER A 341 -2.82 5.80 -12.92
N SER A 342 -2.08 5.44 -11.87
CA SER A 342 -2.64 5.27 -10.52
C SER A 342 -2.96 6.63 -9.88
N ALA A 343 -3.91 6.64 -8.94
CA ALA A 343 -4.35 7.87 -8.29
C ALA A 343 -3.21 8.62 -7.59
N PHE A 344 -2.29 7.90 -6.92
CA PHE A 344 -1.23 8.53 -6.14
C PHE A 344 -0.26 9.37 -7.01
N PRO A 345 0.34 8.85 -8.09
CA PRO A 345 1.12 9.68 -9.01
C PRO A 345 0.33 10.81 -9.69
N GLN A 346 -0.93 10.58 -10.06
CA GLN A 346 -1.76 11.62 -10.68
C GLN A 346 -2.05 12.79 -9.73
N MET A 347 -2.32 12.51 -8.45
CA MET A 347 -2.51 13.53 -7.41
C MET A 347 -1.26 14.39 -7.22
N TRP A 348 -0.08 13.77 -7.17
CA TRP A 348 1.19 14.49 -7.07
C TRP A 348 1.51 15.29 -8.34
N GLY A 349 1.23 14.74 -9.52
CA GLY A 349 1.35 15.46 -10.79
C GLY A 349 0.51 16.74 -10.84
N ALA A 350 -0.75 16.65 -10.39
CA ALA A 350 -1.62 17.83 -10.25
C ALA A 350 -1.14 18.82 -9.16
N THR A 351 -0.40 18.33 -8.16
CA THR A 351 0.23 19.15 -7.10
C THR A 351 1.57 19.75 -7.54
N GLY A 352 2.06 19.41 -8.74
CA GLY A 352 3.29 19.96 -9.32
C GLY A 352 4.54 19.09 -9.13
N LEU A 353 4.40 17.84 -8.68
CA LEU A 353 5.49 16.87 -8.57
C LEU A 353 5.30 15.78 -9.63
N ASP A 354 6.11 15.81 -10.69
CA ASP A 354 6.05 14.80 -11.74
C ASP A 354 6.52 13.41 -11.26
N TYR A 355 6.27 12.39 -12.08
CA TYR A 355 6.54 11.00 -11.68
C TYR A 355 8.03 10.70 -11.44
N ALA A 356 8.93 11.31 -12.21
CA ALA A 356 10.37 11.11 -12.01
C ALA A 356 10.83 11.77 -10.69
N ALA A 357 10.36 12.99 -10.43
CA ALA A 357 10.60 13.70 -9.18
C ALA A 357 9.97 12.98 -7.97
N LEU A 358 8.84 12.29 -8.17
CA LEU A 358 8.21 11.49 -7.13
C LEU A 358 9.04 10.24 -6.78
N VAL A 359 9.57 9.51 -7.78
CA VAL A 359 10.50 8.38 -7.55
C VAL A 359 11.77 8.87 -6.85
N GLU A 360 12.32 9.98 -7.30
CA GLU A 360 13.48 10.64 -6.69
C GLU A 360 13.22 10.98 -5.21
N ARG A 361 12.04 11.52 -4.90
CA ARG A 361 11.63 11.86 -3.54
C ARG A 361 11.60 10.63 -2.63
N MET A 362 11.09 9.49 -3.10
CA MET A 362 11.09 8.23 -2.33
C MET A 362 12.50 7.76 -1.99
N ILE A 363 13.41 7.83 -2.96
CA ILE A 363 14.81 7.40 -2.77
C ILE A 363 15.51 8.36 -1.79
N THR A 364 15.33 9.67 -1.98
CA THR A 364 15.99 10.69 -1.16
C THR A 364 15.51 10.66 0.29
N THR A 365 14.21 10.51 0.57
CA THR A 365 13.72 10.37 1.96
C THR A 365 14.21 9.09 2.61
N ALA A 366 14.22 7.95 1.88
CA ALA A 366 14.75 6.70 2.39
C ALA A 366 16.25 6.78 2.75
N LEU A 367 17.06 7.47 1.93
CA LEU A 367 18.50 7.63 2.15
C LEU A 367 18.84 8.49 3.37
N ARG A 368 17.96 9.42 3.77
CA ARG A 368 18.16 10.25 4.97
C ARG A 368 18.05 9.48 6.27
N ARG A 369 17.47 8.28 6.24
CA ARG A 369 17.26 7.47 7.44
C ARG A 369 18.50 6.69 7.81
N ASP A 370 18.75 6.57 9.11
CA ASP A 370 19.78 5.68 9.62
C ASP A 370 19.23 4.24 9.71
N PRO A 371 20.01 3.21 9.34
CA PRO A 371 19.64 1.82 9.62
C PRO A 371 19.53 1.57 11.14
N GLY A 372 18.46 0.90 11.58
CA GLY A 372 18.24 0.59 13.00
C GLY A 372 16.78 0.52 13.38
N LEU A 373 16.51 0.52 14.70
CA LEU A 373 15.15 0.56 15.26
C LEU A 373 14.42 1.81 14.79
N ARG A 374 13.25 1.59 14.15
CA ARG A 374 12.28 2.61 13.75
C ARG A 374 11.29 2.89 14.87
#